data_AF-A0A6N7FLI1-F1
#
_entry.id   AF-A0A6N7FLI1-F1
#
_cell.length_a   1.000
_cell.length_b   1.000
_cell.length_c   1.000
_cell.angle_alpha   90.00
_cell.angle_beta   90.00
_cell.angle_gamma   90.00
#
_symmetry.space_group_name_H-M   'P 1'
#
loop_
_entity.id
_entity.type
_entity.pdbx_description
1 polymer ?
#
loop_
_entity_poly.entity_id
_entity_poly.type
_entity_poly.pdbx_seq_one_letter_code
_entity_poly.pdbx_strand_id
1 'polypeptide(L)'
;MVTGVTFLGEDPYAREDRPGYGLYLDERWAPPWPHAHVDWPDFGVPEELEALRRALTELVERARTGESVEVGCLGGHGRTGTALACLAVLTGTPANDAVAWVRANYCERAVETRAQEELVATFGS
;
A
#
# COMPACT_ATOMS: atom_id res chain seq x y z
N MET A 1 4.83 -4.24 11.73
CA MET A 1 5.63 -4.26 10.46
C MET A 1 4.65 -4.18 9.30
N VAL A 2 4.95 -3.46 8.22
CA VAL A 2 4.10 -3.43 7.01
C VAL A 2 4.81 -4.18 5.87
N THR A 3 4.12 -5.13 5.24
CA THR A 3 4.64 -5.91 4.12
C THR A 3 3.85 -5.63 2.83
N GLY A 4 4.55 -5.36 1.72
CA GLY A 4 3.94 -5.28 0.39
C GLY A 4 3.70 -6.67 -0.20
N VAL A 5 2.50 -6.95 -0.71
CA VAL A 5 2.14 -8.25 -1.30
C VAL A 5 1.55 -8.12 -2.71
N THR A 6 1.57 -9.23 -3.43
CA THR A 6 1.05 -9.37 -4.80
C THR A 6 -0.01 -10.47 -4.83
N PHE A 7 -1.04 -10.28 -5.66
CA PHE A 7 -2.06 -11.30 -5.90
C PHE A 7 -1.61 -12.32 -6.95
N LEU A 8 -0.58 -12.00 -7.73
CA LEU A 8 -0.04 -12.88 -8.76
C LEU A 8 0.81 -13.99 -8.10
N GLY A 9 0.18 -15.13 -7.83
CA GLY A 9 0.81 -16.34 -7.29
C GLY A 9 -0.11 -17.56 -7.43
N GLU A 10 0.41 -18.77 -7.20
CA GLU A 10 -0.40 -20.00 -7.22
C GLU A 10 -1.44 -20.01 -6.09
N ASP A 11 -1.05 -19.53 -4.89
CA ASP A 11 -1.93 -19.23 -3.78
C ASP A 11 -1.59 -17.84 -3.21
N PRO A 12 -2.39 -16.79 -3.50
CA PRO A 12 -2.13 -15.44 -3.02
C PRO A 12 -2.27 -15.30 -1.49
N TYR A 13 -2.81 -16.32 -0.81
CA TYR A 13 -3.07 -16.31 0.63
C TYR A 13 -2.10 -17.20 1.43
N ALA A 14 -1.21 -17.93 0.76
CA ALA A 14 -0.17 -18.70 1.43
C ALA A 14 0.76 -17.77 2.20
N ARG A 15 0.86 -17.96 3.52
CA ARG A 15 1.73 -17.21 4.43
C ARG A 15 2.32 -18.19 5.44
N GLU A 16 3.62 -18.07 5.74
CA GLU A 16 4.24 -18.80 6.85
C GLU A 16 3.59 -18.41 8.18
N ASP A 17 3.43 -17.10 8.39
CA ASP A 17 2.69 -16.50 9.50
C ASP A 17 1.54 -15.63 8.98
N ARG A 18 0.33 -15.87 9.51
CA ARG A 18 -0.87 -15.15 9.08
C ARG A 18 -0.80 -13.67 9.53
N PRO A 19 -1.07 -12.69 8.65
CA PRO A 19 -1.14 -11.30 9.07
C PRO A 19 -2.34 -11.08 10.01
N GLY A 20 -2.20 -10.11 10.91
CA GLY A 20 -3.32 -9.66 11.75
C GLY A 20 -4.32 -8.82 10.95
N TYR A 21 -3.83 -8.07 9.96
CA TYR A 21 -4.65 -7.23 9.10
C TYR A 21 -4.08 -7.06 7.69
N GLY A 22 -4.95 -6.97 6.67
CA GLY A 22 -4.58 -6.64 5.29
C GLY A 22 -5.32 -5.43 4.74
N LEU A 23 -4.62 -4.58 3.99
CA LEU A 23 -5.22 -3.51 3.19
C LEU A 23 -5.06 -3.80 1.69
N TYR A 24 -6.16 -4.01 0.98
CA TYR A 24 -6.11 -4.40 -0.43
C TYR A 24 -6.63 -3.32 -1.36
N LEU A 25 -5.91 -3.10 -2.45
CA LEU A 25 -6.09 -1.97 -3.36
C LEU A 25 -6.77 -2.41 -4.67
N ASP A 26 -7.53 -3.51 -4.60
CA ASP A 26 -8.56 -3.92 -5.55
C ASP A 26 -9.47 -5.01 -4.97
N GLU A 27 -10.64 -5.15 -5.59
CA GLU A 27 -11.72 -6.07 -5.24
C GLU A 27 -11.38 -7.57 -5.31
N ARG A 28 -10.25 -7.97 -5.91
CA ARG A 28 -9.95 -9.41 -6.14
C ARG A 28 -9.59 -10.15 -4.86
N TRP A 29 -9.11 -9.42 -3.86
CA TRP A 29 -8.67 -9.99 -2.59
C TRP A 29 -9.85 -10.41 -1.74
N ALA A 30 -9.87 -11.67 -1.32
CA ALA A 30 -10.81 -12.21 -0.34
C ALA A 30 -10.08 -13.14 0.65
N PRO A 31 -9.07 -12.64 1.38
CA PRO A 31 -8.31 -13.46 2.30
C PRO A 31 -9.11 -13.82 3.55
N PRO A 32 -8.74 -14.89 4.25
CA PRO A 32 -9.51 -15.36 5.40
C PRO A 32 -9.24 -14.56 6.69
N TRP A 33 -8.31 -13.60 6.72
CA TRP A 33 -7.98 -12.77 7.90
C TRP A 33 -8.67 -11.40 7.84
N PRO A 34 -8.69 -10.62 8.94
CA PRO A 34 -9.25 -9.27 8.94
C PRO A 34 -8.62 -8.39 7.85
N HIS A 35 -9.45 -7.69 7.09
CA HIS A 35 -8.98 -6.84 6.00
C HIS A 35 -9.95 -5.73 5.66
N ALA A 36 -9.46 -4.74 4.91
CA ALA A 36 -10.28 -3.76 4.22
C ALA A 36 -9.81 -3.58 2.78
N HIS A 37 -10.67 -2.95 1.99
CA HIS A 37 -10.41 -2.60 0.61
C HIS A 37 -10.40 -1.08 0.42
N VAL A 38 -9.58 -0.63 -0.51
CA VAL A 38 -9.65 0.70 -1.10
C VAL A 38 -9.85 0.52 -2.59
N ASP A 39 -10.96 1.05 -3.10
CA ASP A 39 -11.23 1.04 -4.53
C ASP A 39 -10.19 1.92 -5.24
N TRP A 40 -9.39 1.27 -6.07
CA TRP A 40 -8.29 1.91 -6.76
C TRP A 40 -8.23 1.43 -8.22
N PRO A 41 -8.64 2.27 -9.19
CA PRO A 41 -8.58 1.90 -10.59
C PRO A 41 -7.15 1.64 -11.04
N ASP A 42 -6.98 0.67 -11.94
CA ASP A 42 -5.66 0.32 -12.43
C ASP A 42 -5.01 1.50 -13.18
N PHE A 43 -3.70 1.72 -12.96
CA PHE A 43 -2.94 2.89 -13.42
C PHE A 43 -3.44 4.27 -12.95
N GLY A 44 -4.50 4.34 -12.14
CA GLY A 44 -5.09 5.58 -11.64
C GLY A 44 -4.71 5.92 -10.20
N VAL A 45 -5.55 6.74 -9.59
CA VAL A 45 -5.58 7.13 -8.17
C VAL A 45 -6.96 6.81 -7.60
N PRO A 46 -7.12 6.61 -6.28
CA PRO A 46 -8.45 6.40 -5.69
C PRO A 46 -9.32 7.63 -5.88
N GLU A 47 -10.63 7.43 -6.06
CA GLU A 47 -11.59 8.53 -6.14
C GLU A 47 -11.68 9.30 -4.81
N GLU A 48 -11.62 8.56 -3.69
CA GLU A 48 -11.75 9.10 -2.33
C GLU A 48 -10.38 9.11 -1.60
N LEU A 49 -9.57 10.14 -1.83
CA LEU A 49 -8.24 10.26 -1.24
C LEU A 49 -8.25 10.28 0.31
N GLU A 50 -9.29 10.84 0.92
CA GLU A 50 -9.45 10.84 2.38
C GLU A 50 -9.77 9.44 2.93
N ALA A 51 -10.41 8.57 2.14
CA ALA A 51 -10.58 7.17 2.51
C ALA A 51 -9.22 6.43 2.48
N LEU A 52 -8.41 6.67 1.44
CA LEU A 52 -7.04 6.13 1.38
C LEU A 52 -6.21 6.60 2.58
N ARG A 53 -6.20 7.91 2.88
CA ARG A 53 -5.42 8.47 4.00
C ARG A 53 -5.82 7.85 5.34
N ARG A 54 -7.12 7.69 5.60
CA ARG A 54 -7.62 7.02 6.82
C ARG A 54 -7.15 5.57 6.89
N ALA A 55 -7.31 4.81 5.81
CA ALA A 55 -6.90 3.41 5.76
C ALA A 55 -5.39 3.23 5.97
N LEU A 56 -4.56 4.07 5.35
CA LEU A 56 -3.10 4.03 5.54
C LEU A 56 -2.69 4.46 6.96
N THR A 57 -3.38 5.44 7.55
CA THR A 57 -3.12 5.86 8.93
C THR A 57 -3.43 4.72 9.90
N GLU A 58 -4.59 4.06 9.75
CA GLU A 58 -4.96 2.88 10.55
C GLU A 58 -3.93 1.76 10.38
N LEU A 59 -3.46 1.51 9.16
CA LEU A 59 -2.43 0.51 8.88
C LEU A 59 -1.12 0.80 9.64
N VAL A 60 -0.69 2.08 9.68
CA VAL A 60 0.49 2.51 10.45
C VAL A 60 0.27 2.32 11.95
N GLU A 61 -0.91 2.68 12.46
CA GLU A 61 -1.25 2.54 13.88
C GLU A 61 -1.22 1.08 14.33
N ARG A 62 -1.84 0.19 13.56
CA ARG A 62 -1.77 -1.27 13.75
C ARG A 62 -0.33 -1.77 13.71
N ALA A 63 0.45 -1.35 12.71
CA ALA A 63 1.84 -1.76 12.62
C ALA A 63 2.69 -1.29 13.82
N ARG A 64 2.37 -0.14 14.41
CA ARG A 64 3.06 0.43 15.59
C ARG A 64 2.74 -0.30 16.90
N THR A 65 1.58 -0.96 17.01
CA THR A 65 1.25 -1.79 18.18
C THR A 65 1.91 -3.17 18.13
N GLY A 66 2.66 -3.48 17.06
CA GLY A 66 3.32 -4.76 16.85
C GLY A 66 2.52 -5.73 15.97
N GLU A 67 1.37 -5.32 15.45
CA GLU A 67 0.60 -6.14 14.50
C GLU A 67 1.39 -6.34 13.20
N SER A 68 1.37 -7.59 12.69
CA SER A 68 1.85 -7.89 11.34
C SER A 68 0.74 -7.50 10.36
N VAL A 69 1.02 -6.52 9.50
CA VAL A 69 0.04 -6.03 8.53
C VAL A 69 0.59 -6.06 7.12
N GLU A 70 -0.27 -6.26 6.13
CA GLU A 70 0.11 -6.26 4.72
C GLU A 70 -0.70 -5.27 3.89
N VAL A 71 -0.12 -4.83 2.77
CA VAL A 71 -0.77 -4.00 1.75
C VAL A 71 -0.52 -4.59 0.37
N GLY A 72 -1.54 -4.71 -0.46
CA GLY A 72 -1.42 -5.41 -1.75
C GLY A 72 -2.38 -4.94 -2.83
N CYS A 73 -1.95 -5.05 -4.08
CA CYS A 73 -2.78 -4.97 -5.27
C CYS A 73 -2.50 -6.19 -6.15
N LEU A 74 -3.08 -6.25 -7.34
CA LEU A 74 -2.83 -7.32 -8.30
C LEU A 74 -1.32 -7.62 -8.49
N GLY A 75 -0.55 -6.65 -9.00
CA GLY A 75 0.85 -6.87 -9.39
C GLY A 75 1.90 -6.47 -8.35
N GLY A 76 1.51 -5.86 -7.24
CA GLY A 76 2.45 -5.42 -6.21
C GLY A 76 3.35 -4.25 -6.60
N HIS A 77 3.09 -3.52 -7.71
CA HIS A 77 4.00 -2.47 -8.21
C HIS A 77 3.41 -1.06 -8.13
N GLY A 78 2.45 -0.68 -8.98
CA GLY A 78 1.90 0.67 -9.00
C GLY A 78 1.14 1.05 -7.76
N ARG A 79 -0.04 0.47 -7.55
CA ARG A 79 -0.92 0.77 -6.40
C ARG A 79 -0.24 0.46 -5.07
N THR A 80 0.34 -0.74 -4.92
CA THR A 80 1.10 -1.11 -3.71
C THR A 80 2.29 -0.18 -3.47
N GLY A 81 3.10 0.10 -4.50
CA GLY A 81 4.24 1.01 -4.37
C GLY A 81 3.83 2.43 -4.04
N THR A 82 2.72 2.91 -4.59
CA THR A 82 2.16 4.23 -4.28
C THR A 82 1.70 4.28 -2.82
N ALA A 83 0.97 3.27 -2.35
CA ALA A 83 0.57 3.17 -0.95
C ALA A 83 1.78 3.11 0.00
N LEU A 84 2.82 2.34 -0.34
CA LEU A 84 4.06 2.27 0.43
C LEU A 84 4.82 3.61 0.46
N ALA A 85 4.84 4.35 -0.65
CA ALA A 85 5.39 5.71 -0.67
C ALA A 85 4.59 6.67 0.23
N CYS A 86 3.26 6.62 0.19
CA CYS A 86 2.40 7.38 1.09
C CYS A 86 2.64 7.03 2.57
N LEU A 87 2.82 5.75 2.89
CA LEU A 87 3.18 5.30 4.24
C LEU A 87 4.56 5.82 4.67
N ALA A 88 5.54 5.86 3.76
CA ALA A 88 6.84 6.47 4.02
C ALA A 88 6.70 7.95 4.38
N VAL A 89 5.81 8.68 3.69
CA VAL A 89 5.47 10.08 4.03
C VAL A 89 4.84 10.20 5.42
N LEU A 90 3.81 9.41 5.70
CA LEU A 90 3.14 9.39 7.01
C LEU A 90 4.08 9.04 8.17
N THR A 91 5.18 8.35 7.89
CA THR A 91 6.17 7.92 8.88
C THR A 91 7.43 8.80 8.92
N GLY A 92 7.49 9.88 8.14
CA GLY A 92 8.50 10.93 8.26
C GLY A 92 9.44 11.12 7.06
N THR A 93 9.25 10.38 5.97
CA THR A 93 10.00 10.62 4.72
C THR A 93 9.45 11.87 4.02
N PRO A 94 10.30 12.81 3.56
CA PRO A 94 9.83 13.93 2.76
C PRO A 94 9.07 13.46 1.51
N ALA A 95 7.94 14.09 1.18
CA ALA A 95 7.10 13.65 0.05
C ALA A 95 7.84 13.60 -1.30
N ASN A 96 8.77 14.53 -1.51
CA ASN A 96 9.61 14.57 -2.72
C ASN A 96 10.61 13.40 -2.81
N ASP A 97 10.95 12.78 -1.69
CA ASP A 97 11.92 11.68 -1.62
C ASP A 97 11.22 10.31 -1.57
N ALA A 98 9.93 10.27 -1.23
CA ALA A 98 9.20 9.04 -0.94
C ALA A 98 9.13 8.07 -2.14
N VAL A 99 8.99 8.59 -3.37
CA VAL A 99 8.98 7.75 -4.58
C VAL A 99 10.36 7.13 -4.82
N ALA A 100 11.43 7.92 -4.69
CA ALA A 100 12.79 7.39 -4.83
C ALA A 100 13.09 6.36 -3.74
N TRP A 101 12.65 6.63 -2.51
CA TRP A 101 12.80 5.72 -1.39
C TRP A 101 12.10 4.38 -1.62
N VAL A 102 10.82 4.38 -2.04
CA VAL A 102 10.10 3.11 -2.26
C VAL A 102 10.69 2.32 -3.42
N ARG A 103 11.19 3.02 -4.47
CA ARG A 103 11.86 2.35 -5.59
C ARG A 103 13.15 1.65 -5.16
N ALA A 104 13.90 2.25 -4.25
CA ALA A 104 15.14 1.68 -3.72
C ALA A 104 14.93 0.56 -2.69
N ASN A 105 13.86 0.62 -1.89
CA ASN A 105 13.68 -0.27 -0.74
C ASN A 105 12.65 -1.38 -0.96
N TYR A 106 11.80 -1.28 -1.98
CA TYR A 106 10.73 -2.23 -2.24
C TYR A 106 10.75 -2.76 -3.68
N CYS A 107 10.60 -1.87 -4.66
CA CYS A 107 10.55 -2.28 -6.05
C CYS A 107 10.95 -1.14 -6.99
N GLU A 108 11.94 -1.35 -7.85
CA GLU A 108 12.41 -0.35 -8.82
C GLU A 108 11.31 0.16 -9.76
N ARG A 109 10.24 -0.64 -9.97
CA ARG A 109 9.05 -0.30 -10.78
C ARG A 109 7.88 0.26 -9.96
N ALA A 110 8.06 0.52 -8.66
CA ALA A 110 7.04 1.11 -7.82
C ALA A 110 6.64 2.49 -8.35
N VAL A 111 5.34 2.80 -8.24
CA VAL A 111 4.72 4.03 -8.75
C VAL A 111 4.84 4.11 -10.28
N GLU A 112 3.75 3.74 -10.95
CA GLU A 112 3.72 3.47 -12.40
C GLU A 112 3.30 4.69 -13.23
N THR A 113 2.59 5.65 -12.63
CA THR A 113 2.06 6.81 -13.37
C THR A 113 2.36 8.14 -12.69
N ARG A 114 2.38 9.20 -13.50
CA ARG A 114 2.56 10.57 -13.02
C ARG A 114 1.47 10.98 -12.02
N ALA A 115 0.23 10.54 -12.23
CA ALA A 115 -0.86 10.80 -11.29
C ALA A 115 -0.60 10.19 -9.90
N GLN A 116 0.04 9.02 -9.86
CA GLN A 116 0.46 8.40 -8.60
C GLN A 116 1.62 9.16 -7.94
N GLU A 117 2.58 9.65 -8.73
CA GLU A 117 3.66 10.52 -8.21
C GLU A 117 3.09 11.82 -7.61
N GLU A 118 2.11 12.45 -8.28
CA GLU A 118 1.43 13.66 -7.80
C GLU A 118 0.62 13.40 -6.52
N LEU A 119 -0.02 12.23 -6.41
CA LEU A 119 -0.69 11.80 -5.18
C LEU A 119 0.30 11.68 -4.01
N VAL A 120 1.47 11.06 -4.23
CA VAL A 120 2.49 10.94 -3.18
C VAL A 120 3.01 12.31 -2.74
N ALA A 121 3.27 13.20 -3.69
CA ALA A 121 3.79 14.54 -3.43
C ALA A 121 2.86 15.39 -2.55
N THR A 122 1.55 15.15 -2.62
CA THR A 122 0.50 15.88 -1.86
C THR A 122 0.08 15.17 -0.56
N PHE A 123 0.64 14.00 -0.26
CA PHE A 123 0.23 13.19 0.90
C PHE A 123 0.74 13.71 2.26
N GLY A 124 1.78 14.56 2.24
CA GLY A 124 2.37 15.15 3.44
C GLY A 124 1.83 16.54 3.79
N SER A 125 1.08 17.16 2.87
CA SER A 125 0.40 18.44 3.07
C SER A 125 -0.92 18.31 3.82
#